data_AF-A0A1H0QQ13-F1
#
_entry.id   AF-A0A1H0QQ13-F1
#
_cell.length_a   1.000
_cell.length_b   1.000
_cell.length_c   1.000
_cell.angle_alpha   90.00
_cell.angle_beta   90.00
_cell.angle_gamma   90.00
#
_symmetry.space_group_name_H-M   'P 1'
#
loop_
_entity.id
_entity.type
_entity.pdbx_description
1 polymer ?
#
loop_
_entity_poly.entity_id
_entity_poly.type
_entity_poly.pdbx_seq_one_letter_code
_entity_poly.pdbx_strand_id
1 'polypeptide(L)' 'MPKHHLPTYAIVELLIRLSQHNYLIGDYRNHSAFDTGVMVKTSGGSISFPTHIVLRQFEDPTTISDDELSQMALRFRKA' A
#
# COMPACT_ATOMS: atom_id res chain seq x y z
N MET A 1 0.24 21.50 6.57
CA MET A 1 1.05 20.48 5.90
C MET A 1 0.39 20.16 4.57
N PRO A 2 1.10 20.24 3.43
CA PRO A 2 0.50 19.97 2.14
C PRO A 2 0.09 18.49 2.10
N LYS A 3 -1.21 18.24 1.91
CA LYS A 3 -1.71 16.91 1.60
C LYS A 3 -1.20 16.58 0.19
N HIS A 4 -0.10 15.84 0.07
CA HIS A 4 0.19 15.15 -1.18
C HIS A 4 -1.01 14.25 -1.46
N HIS A 5 -1.86 14.65 -2.41
CA HIS A 5 -3.01 13.86 -2.83
C HIS A 5 -2.46 12.66 -3.59
N LEU A 6 -2.20 11.58 -2.85
CA LEU A 6 -1.86 10.32 -3.48
C LEU A 6 -3.12 9.73 -4.12
N PRO A 7 -2.98 9.12 -5.30
CA PRO A 7 -4.09 8.51 -5.99
C PRO A 7 -4.61 7.33 -5.16
N THR A 8 -5.79 7.50 -4.56
CA THR A 8 -6.42 6.46 -3.71
C THR A 8 -6.55 5.13 -4.46
N TYR A 9 -6.83 5.17 -5.77
CA TYR A 9 -6.94 3.94 -6.56
C TYR A 9 -5.62 3.17 -6.62
N ALA A 10 -4.47 3.84 -6.72
CA ALA A 10 -3.16 3.18 -6.71
C ALA A 10 -2.89 2.52 -5.34
N ILE A 11 -3.34 3.14 -4.25
CA ILE A 11 -3.27 2.52 -2.91
C ILE A 11 -4.13 1.25 -2.87
N VAL A 12 -5.35 1.29 -3.42
CA VAL A 12 -6.26 0.14 -3.44
C VAL A 12 -5.71 -0.99 -4.32
N GLU A 13 -5.23 -0.70 -5.53
CA GLU A 13 -4.62 -1.69 -6.41
C GLU A 13 -3.37 -2.32 -5.79
N LEU A 14 -2.53 -1.51 -5.13
CA LEU A 14 -1.38 -2.03 -4.40
C LEU A 14 -1.82 -3.01 -3.31
N LEU A 15 -2.87 -2.71 -2.54
CA LEU A 15 -3.41 -3.65 -1.55
C LEU A 15 -3.91 -4.94 -2.19
N ILE A 16 -4.55 -4.87 -3.37
CA ILE A 16 -5.00 -6.07 -4.11
C ILE A 16 -3.79 -6.94 -4.48
N ARG A 17 -2.72 -6.34 -5.01
CA ARG A 17 -1.46 -7.05 -5.32
C ARG A 17 -0.84 -7.68 -4.07
N LEU A 18 -0.73 -6.93 -2.98
CA LEU A 18 -0.17 -7.43 -1.72
C LEU A 18 -1.01 -8.57 -1.12
N SER A 19 -2.33 -8.54 -1.32
CA SER A 19 -3.25 -9.57 -0.82
C SER A 19 -3.05 -10.92 -1.48
N GLN A 20 -2.39 -10.97 -2.64
CA GLN A 20 -1.96 -12.23 -3.29
C GLN A 20 -0.86 -12.94 -2.48
N HIS A 21 -0.07 -12.20 -1.69
CA HIS A 21 0.98 -12.74 -0.82
C HIS A 21 0.55 -12.84 0.64
N ASN A 22 -0.39 -12.00 1.08
CA ASN A 22 -0.92 -12.03 2.44
C ASN A 22 -2.42 -11.70 2.46
N TYR A 23 -3.25 -12.74 2.42
CA TYR A 23 -4.71 -12.63 2.41
C TYR A 23 -5.28 -11.95 3.66
N LEU A 24 -4.51 -11.84 4.76
CA LEU A 24 -4.96 -11.18 5.99
C LEU A 24 -5.02 -9.65 5.86
N ILE A 25 -4.45 -9.07 4.80
CA ILE A 25 -4.51 -7.61 4.55
C ILE A 25 -5.96 -7.15 4.46
N GLY A 26 -6.81 -7.85 3.69
CA GLY A 26 -8.21 -7.49 3.53
C GLY A 26 -8.42 -6.16 2.78
N ASP A 27 -9.61 -5.58 2.95
CA ASP A 27 -10.09 -4.47 2.12
C ASP A 27 -9.64 -3.11 2.64
N TYR A 28 -9.40 -2.17 1.73
CA TYR A 28 -9.11 -0.78 2.07
C TYR A 28 -10.22 -0.14 2.93
N ARG A 29 -9.85 0.60 3.98
CA ARG A 29 -10.77 1.43 4.77
C ARG A 29 -10.44 2.93 4.68
N ASN A 30 -9.20 3.29 4.98
CA ASN A 30 -8.70 4.66 4.83
C ASN A 30 -7.17 4.67 4.81
N HIS A 31 -6.59 5.85 4.57
CA HIS A 31 -5.16 6.05 4.68
C HIS A 31 -4.82 7.40 5.31
N SER A 32 -3.58 7.53 5.77
CA SER A 32 -2.97 8.78 6.19
C SER A 32 -1.63 8.91 5.47
N ALA A 33 -1.46 10.01 4.73
CA ALA A 33 -0.23 10.32 4.02
C ALA A 33 0.65 11.26 4.86
N PHE A 34 1.94 10.97 4.86
CA PHE A 34 3.01 11.74 5.47
C PHE A 34 4.05 12.06 4.38
N ASP A 35 5.04 12.90 4.71
CA ASP A 35 6.03 13.35 3.72
C ASP A 35 6.76 12.19 3.01
N THR A 36 7.05 11.10 3.71
CA THR A 36 7.83 9.97 3.17
C THR A 36 7.06 8.65 3.09
N GLY A 37 5.82 8.59 3.59
CA GLY A 37 5.10 7.32 3.67
C GLY A 37 3.60 7.45 3.79
N VAL A 38 2.93 6.33 3.56
CA VAL A 38 1.48 6.18 3.70
C VAL A 38 1.22 5.07 4.70
N MET A 39 0.39 5.35 5.69
CA MET A 39 -0.20 4.34 6.55
C MET A 39 -1.62 4.04 6.07
N VAL A 40 -1.88 2.79 5.73
CA VAL A 40 -3.19 2.33 5.23
C VAL A 40 -3.84 1.45 6.27
N LYS A 41 -5.10 1.76 6.60
CA LYS A 41 -5.96 0.89 7.41
C LYS A 41 -6.83 0.06 6.49
N THR A 42 -6.99 -1.20 6.87
CA THR A 42 -7.72 -2.21 6.12
C THR A 42 -8.75 -2.91 7.01
N SER A 43 -9.54 -3.82 6.47
CA SER A 43 -10.44 -4.65 7.26
C SER A 43 -9.70 -5.66 8.14
N GLY A 44 -8.49 -6.08 7.78
CA GLY A 44 -7.69 -7.03 8.55
C GLY A 44 -6.66 -6.41 9.50
N GLY A 45 -6.31 -5.13 9.33
CA GLY A 45 -5.22 -4.51 10.07
C GLY A 45 -4.68 -3.22 9.46
N SER A 46 -3.37 -3.04 9.53
CA SER A 46 -2.68 -1.88 8.95
C SER A 46 -1.39 -2.26 8.25
N ILE A 47 -1.06 -1.52 7.19
CA ILE A 47 0.21 -1.64 6.48
C ILE A 47 0.78 -0.25 6.20
N SER A 48 2.10 -0.15 6.10
CA SER A 48 2.79 1.09 5.80
C SER A 48 3.77 0.87 4.66
N PHE A 49 3.78 1.77 3.69
CA PHE A 49 4.75 1.74 2.61
C PHE A 49 5.22 3.15 2.24
N PRO A 50 6.43 3.29 1.66
CA PRO A 50 6.94 4.56 1.19
C PRO A 50 6.05 5.19 0.12
N THR A 51 5.96 6.53 0.10
CA THR A 51 5.17 7.26 -0.89
C THR A 51 5.59 6.95 -2.33
N HIS A 52 6.89 6.73 -2.58
CA HIS A 52 7.40 6.42 -3.92
C HIS A 52 6.87 5.08 -4.47
N ILE A 53 6.46 4.13 -3.62
CA ILE A 53 5.85 2.88 -4.09
C ILE A 53 4.45 3.15 -4.64
N VAL A 54 3.68 4.03 -4.00
CA VAL A 54 2.36 4.43 -4.48
C VAL A 54 2.46 5.15 -5.83
N LEU A 55 3.49 5.99 -5.99
CA LEU A 55 3.76 6.67 -7.26
C LEU A 55 4.17 5.68 -8.35
N ARG A 56 5.06 4.72 -8.06
CA ARG A 56 5.40 3.63 -9.00
C ARG A 56 4.17 2.83 -9.40
N GLN A 57 3.28 2.49 -8.46
CA GLN A 57 2.02 1.81 -8.77
C GLN A 57 1.12 2.66 -9.69
N PHE A 58 1.11 3.98 -9.51
CA PHE A 58 0.31 4.89 -10.35
C PHE A 58 0.89 5.06 -11.76
N GLU A 59 2.20 5.17 -11.88
CA GLU A 59 2.90 5.47 -13.14
C GLU A 59 3.13 4.20 -13.99
N ASP A 60 3.71 3.16 -13.39
CA ASP A 60 4.01 1.89 -14.05
C ASP A 60 4.10 0.76 -13.00
N PRO A 61 3.00 0.01 -12.79
CA PRO A 61 2.95 -1.11 -11.84
C PRO A 61 4.00 -2.20 -12.11
N THR A 62 4.45 -2.36 -13.37
CA THR A 62 5.40 -3.41 -13.77
C THR A 62 6.80 -3.16 -13.22
N THR A 63 7.09 -1.91 -12.81
CA THR A 63 8.34 -1.58 -12.15
C THR A 63 8.45 -2.21 -10.77
N ILE A 64 7.34 -2.54 -10.10
CA ILE A 64 7.33 -3.16 -8.77
C ILE A 64 7.35 -4.67 -8.95
N SER A 65 8.46 -5.29 -8.56
CA SER A 65 8.67 -6.74 -8.65
C SER A 65 7.80 -7.53 -7.67
N ASP A 66 7.58 -8.81 -7.98
CA ASP A 66 6.88 -9.75 -7.09
C ASP A 66 7.62 -9.92 -5.75
N ASP A 67 8.95 -9.95 -5.78
CA ASP A 67 9.79 -9.97 -4.57
C ASP A 67 9.58 -8.71 -3.71
N GLU A 68 9.52 -7.51 -4.31
CA GLU A 68 9.20 -6.28 -3.56
C GLU A 68 7.79 -6.35 -2.93
N LEU A 69 6.80 -6.85 -3.66
CA LEU A 69 5.44 -7.03 -3.15
C LEU A 69 5.40 -8.00 -1.97
N SER A 70 6.03 -9.17 -2.11
CA SER A 70 6.06 -10.17 -1.04
C SER A 70 6.75 -9.63 0.21
N GLN A 71 7.87 -8.93 0.07
CA GLN A 71 8.58 -8.30 1.18
C GLN A 71 7.76 -7.18 1.85
N MET A 72 6.97 -6.43 1.07
CA MET A 72 6.05 -5.44 1.64
C MET A 72 4.89 -6.10 2.39
N ALA A 73 4.33 -7.19 1.86
CA ALA A 73 3.22 -7.92 2.48
C ALA A 73 3.58 -8.49 3.87
N LEU A 74 4.86 -8.81 4.11
CA LEU A 74 5.38 -9.23 5.42
C LEU A 74 5.32 -8.13 6.49
N ARG A 75 5.23 -6.85 6.09
CA ARG A 75 5.15 -5.71 7.03
C ARG A 75 3.73 -5.45 7.55
N PHE A 76 2.76 -6.25 7.12
CA PHE A 76 1.39 -6.14 7.57
C PHE A 76 1.27 -6.42 9.07
N ARG A 77 0.54 -5.54 9.77
CA ARG A 77 0.21 -5.70 11.18
C ARG A 77 -1.29 -5.97 11.32
N LYS A 78 -1.63 -7.19 11.73
CA LYS A 78 -2.99 -7.61 12.02
C LYS A 78 -3.59 -6.75 13.14
N ALA A 79 -4.89 -6.43 13.03
CA ALA A 79 -5.66 -5.77 14.08
C ALA A 79 -5.93 -6.68 15.29
#